data_AF-A0A962AIJ4-F1
#
_entry.id   AF-A0A962AIJ4-F1
#
_cell.length_a   1.000
_cell.length_b   1.000
_cell.length_c   1.000
_cell.angle_alpha   90.00
_cell.angle_beta   90.00
_cell.angle_gamma   90.00
#
_symmetry.space_group_name_H-M   'P 1'
#
loop_
_entity.id
_entity.type
_entity.pdbx_description
1 polymer ?
#
loop_
_entity_poly.entity_id
_entity_poly.type
_entity_poly.pdbx_seq_one_letter_code
_entity_poly.pdbx_strand_id
1 'polypeptide(L)'
;MLSTKLKNARASRGNVLFMILIAIALIAGLTYAITRTENGGDAMSRERADLAADQLAGFALNLKRAAENITRAGYSETQISFASDQLTGYGTPDSNPRAEVFNIAGGGVSYMPPPANVSDGSQWEFTGSTAAPGVGDDATPDLMVVFPHISEAVCRAYNKKAGYDPAGSIPTDSGECVYNTAKRFDGTFPSSGANTMDANTFRVPAPFACVQCGNDYNAYYVLLER
;
A
#
# COMPACT_ATOMS: atom_id res chain seq x y z
N MET A 1 -5.30 -21.92 92.40
CA MET A 1 -4.23 -22.18 91.41
C MET A 1 -4.88 -22.42 90.05
N LEU A 2 -4.44 -21.67 89.04
CA LEU A 2 -5.10 -21.46 87.74
C LEU A 2 -5.21 -22.73 86.88
N SER A 3 -6.37 -22.91 86.23
CA SER A 3 -6.59 -23.88 85.15
C SER A 3 -6.43 -23.17 83.80
N THR A 4 -5.37 -23.49 83.06
CA THR A 4 -5.09 -22.93 81.73
C THR A 4 -5.71 -23.83 80.66
N LYS A 5 -6.84 -23.39 80.07
CA LYS A 5 -7.45 -24.04 78.90
C LYS A 5 -6.62 -23.73 77.64
N LEU A 6 -5.95 -24.75 77.07
CA LEU A 6 -5.39 -24.70 75.72
C LEU A 6 -6.52 -24.81 74.68
N LYS A 7 -6.70 -23.77 73.86
CA LYS A 7 -7.61 -23.77 72.69
C LYS A 7 -6.94 -24.54 71.54
N ASN A 8 -7.49 -25.69 71.18
CA ASN A 8 -7.09 -26.45 70.00
C ASN A 8 -7.52 -25.70 68.72
N ALA A 9 -6.57 -25.17 67.95
CA ALA A 9 -6.83 -24.67 66.62
C ALA A 9 -6.92 -25.87 65.66
N ARG A 10 -8.14 -26.20 65.20
CA ARG A 10 -8.33 -27.16 64.11
C ARG A 10 -7.77 -26.56 62.82
N ALA A 11 -6.64 -27.08 62.34
CA ALA A 11 -6.19 -26.84 60.99
C ALA A 11 -7.22 -27.48 60.03
N SER A 12 -7.91 -26.64 59.27
CA SER A 12 -8.88 -27.06 58.27
C SER A 12 -8.17 -27.88 57.18
N ARG A 13 -8.68 -29.08 56.90
CA ARG A 13 -8.25 -29.90 55.77
C ARG A 13 -8.77 -29.26 54.48
N GLY A 14 -7.99 -28.36 53.90
CA GLY A 14 -8.24 -27.82 52.57
C GLY A 14 -8.21 -28.94 51.53
N ASN A 15 -9.24 -29.01 50.67
CA ASN A 15 -9.31 -29.98 49.59
C ASN A 15 -8.31 -29.59 48.49
N VAL A 16 -7.07 -30.08 48.60
CA VAL A 16 -5.96 -29.79 47.66
C VAL A 16 -6.36 -30.10 46.21
N LEU A 17 -7.21 -31.10 46.00
CA LEU A 17 -7.73 -31.45 44.68
C LEU A 17 -8.51 -30.29 44.05
N PHE A 18 -9.29 -29.55 44.84
CA PHE A 18 -10.07 -28.41 44.37
C PHE A 18 -9.18 -27.23 43.96
N MET A 19 -8.08 -27.00 44.66
CA MET A 19 -7.10 -25.96 44.31
C MET A 19 -6.39 -26.26 42.98
N ILE A 20 -6.07 -27.53 42.72
CA ILE A 20 -5.47 -27.97 41.45
C ILE A 20 -6.46 -27.77 40.29
N LEU A 21 -7.73 -28.13 40.49
CA LEU A 21 -8.77 -27.99 39.46
C LEU A 21 -9.03 -26.53 39.09
N ILE A 22 -9.05 -25.63 40.07
CA ILE A 22 -9.16 -24.19 39.82
C ILE A 22 -7.94 -23.69 39.04
N ALA A 23 -6.73 -24.09 39.42
CA ALA A 23 -5.52 -23.66 38.71
C ALA A 23 -5.55 -24.08 37.23
N ILE A 24 -5.93 -25.34 36.94
CA ILE A 24 -6.03 -25.83 35.55
C ILE A 24 -7.12 -25.09 34.78
N ALA A 25 -8.29 -24.84 35.39
CA ALA A 25 -9.38 -24.10 34.75
C ALA A 25 -8.98 -22.64 34.43
N LEU A 26 -8.23 -21.98 35.31
CA LEU A 26 -7.73 -20.63 35.09
C LEU A 26 -6.68 -20.58 33.99
N ILE A 27 -5.77 -21.56 33.93
CA ILE A 27 -4.78 -21.67 32.85
C ILE A 27 -5.49 -21.90 31.51
N ALA A 28 -6.46 -22.82 31.45
CA ALA A 28 -7.23 -23.08 30.23
C ALA A 28 -8.06 -21.86 29.79
N GLY A 29 -8.69 -21.17 30.74
CA GLY A 29 -9.44 -19.93 30.48
C GLY A 29 -8.55 -18.78 29.99
N LEU A 30 -7.34 -18.65 30.55
CA LEU A 30 -6.35 -17.67 30.10
C LEU A 30 -5.86 -17.97 28.68
N THR A 31 -5.55 -19.23 28.37
CA THR A 31 -5.17 -19.66 27.02
C THR A 31 -6.28 -19.32 26.01
N TYR A 32 -7.54 -19.55 26.37
CA TYR A 32 -8.67 -19.22 25.51
C TYR A 32 -8.86 -17.70 25.30
N ALA A 33 -8.65 -16.90 26.36
CA ALA A 33 -8.70 -15.45 26.28
C ALA A 33 -7.62 -14.89 25.34
N ILE A 34 -6.39 -15.43 25.40
CA ILE A 34 -5.29 -15.02 24.51
C ILE A 34 -5.60 -15.36 23.04
N THR A 35 -6.13 -16.55 22.76
CA THR A 35 -6.52 -16.93 21.38
C THR A 35 -7.69 -16.11 20.82
N ARG A 36 -8.47 -15.42 21.65
CA ARG A 36 -9.50 -14.49 21.19
C ARG A 36 -8.97 -13.09 20.88
N THR A 37 -7.79 -12.72 21.38
CA THR A 37 -7.14 -11.44 21.05
C THR A 37 -6.50 -11.45 19.66
N GLU A 38 -6.24 -12.63 19.08
CA GLU A 38 -5.70 -12.77 17.71
C GLU A 38 -6.77 -12.90 16.61
N ASN A 39 -8.06 -13.02 16.97
CA ASN A 39 -9.16 -13.22 16.01
C ASN A 39 -9.99 -11.95 15.74
N GLY A 40 -9.42 -10.77 15.98
CA GLY A 40 -9.98 -9.49 15.56
C GLY A 40 -9.43 -9.07 14.20
N GLY A 41 -9.97 -9.63 13.11
CA GLY A 41 -9.88 -9.14 11.72
C GLY A 41 -8.50 -8.74 11.18
N ASP A 42 -7.82 -9.66 10.50
CA ASP A 42 -6.69 -9.47 9.55
C ASP A 42 -5.90 -8.14 9.64
N ALA A 43 -5.43 -7.80 10.84
CA ALA A 43 -4.63 -6.61 11.03
C ALA A 43 -3.23 -6.89 10.49
N MET A 44 -2.94 -6.40 9.28
CA MET A 44 -1.61 -6.39 8.68
C MET A 44 -0.58 -5.94 9.72
N SER A 45 0.43 -6.77 10.01
CA SER A 45 1.49 -6.36 10.94
C SER A 45 2.29 -5.20 10.35
N ARG A 46 2.86 -4.34 11.20
CA ARG A 46 3.66 -3.19 10.74
C ARG A 46 4.83 -3.62 9.87
N GLU A 47 5.47 -4.73 10.22
CA GLU A 47 6.60 -5.29 9.49
C GLU A 47 6.17 -5.74 8.09
N ARG A 48 4.99 -6.36 7.97
CA ARG A 48 4.43 -6.74 6.66
C ARG A 48 4.04 -5.52 5.82
N ALA A 49 3.48 -4.49 6.45
CA ALA A 49 3.17 -3.23 5.77
C ALA A 49 4.44 -2.51 5.27
N ASP A 50 5.50 -2.48 6.08
CA ASP A 50 6.80 -1.92 5.68
C ASP A 50 7.42 -2.70 4.50
N LEU A 51 7.38 -4.04 4.55
CA LEU A 51 7.84 -4.90 3.45
C LEU A 51 7.03 -4.69 2.17
N ALA A 52 5.70 -4.60 2.28
CA ALA A 52 4.83 -4.32 1.14
C ALA A 52 5.14 -2.95 0.53
N ALA A 53 5.30 -1.92 1.36
CA ALA A 53 5.70 -0.60 0.89
C ALA A 53 7.07 -0.61 0.18
N ASP A 54 8.04 -1.38 0.66
CA ASP A 54 9.34 -1.57 -0.02
C ASP A 54 9.19 -2.27 -1.38
N GLN A 55 8.35 -3.30 -1.47
CA GLN A 55 8.07 -3.99 -2.73
C GLN A 55 7.42 -3.05 -3.76
N LEU A 56 6.42 -2.27 -3.35
CA LEU A 56 5.76 -1.30 -4.23
C LEU A 56 6.73 -0.21 -4.71
N ALA A 57 7.52 0.36 -3.80
CA ALA A 57 8.52 1.38 -4.16
C ALA A 57 9.60 0.83 -5.09
N GLY A 58 10.07 -0.40 -4.85
CA GLY A 58 11.04 -1.08 -5.70
C GLY A 58 10.49 -1.36 -7.10
N PHE A 59 9.24 -1.83 -7.19
CA PHE A 59 8.58 -2.05 -8.48
C PHE A 59 8.38 -0.74 -9.25
N ALA A 60 7.90 0.32 -8.59
CA ALA A 60 7.77 1.64 -9.19
C ALA A 60 9.11 2.19 -9.72
N LEU A 61 10.21 2.00 -8.98
CA LEU A 61 11.54 2.41 -9.41
C LEU A 61 12.01 1.66 -10.67
N ASN A 62 11.69 0.36 -10.77
CA ASN A 62 11.99 -0.42 -11.97
C ASN A 62 11.19 0.08 -13.18
N LEU A 63 9.91 0.38 -12.99
CA LEU A 63 9.05 0.98 -14.02
C LEU A 63 9.58 2.35 -14.48
N LYS A 64 10.00 3.20 -13.54
CA LYS A 64 10.59 4.51 -13.85
C LYS A 64 11.82 4.37 -14.74
N ARG A 65 12.77 3.51 -14.34
CA ARG A 65 13.99 3.25 -15.12
C ARG A 65 13.67 2.72 -16.51
N ALA A 66 12.65 1.88 -16.64
CA ALA A 66 12.22 1.34 -17.91
C ALA A 66 11.61 2.41 -18.83
N ALA A 67 10.71 3.24 -18.32
CA ALA A 67 10.16 4.38 -19.07
C ALA A 67 11.27 5.33 -19.54
N GLU A 68 12.22 5.67 -18.66
CA GLU A 68 13.37 6.50 -19.03
C GLU A 68 14.32 5.82 -20.04
N ASN A 69 14.48 4.49 -19.98
CA ASN A 69 15.27 3.76 -20.97
C ASN A 69 14.63 3.82 -22.36
N ILE A 70 13.30 3.67 -22.42
CA ILE A 70 12.53 3.76 -23.65
C ILE A 70 12.67 5.16 -24.26
N THR A 71 12.56 6.23 -23.45
CA THR A 71 12.75 7.59 -23.96
C THR A 71 14.19 7.86 -24.40
N ARG A 72 15.19 7.38 -23.65
CA ARG A 72 16.61 7.44 -24.07
C ARG A 72 16.89 6.67 -25.35
N ALA A 73 16.11 5.64 -25.67
CA ALA A 73 16.20 4.88 -26.91
C ALA A 73 15.57 5.60 -28.12
N GLY A 74 15.01 6.80 -27.93
CA GLY A 74 14.50 7.66 -29.00
C GLY A 74 12.98 7.60 -29.20
N TYR A 75 12.25 6.93 -28.31
CA TYR A 75 10.78 6.93 -28.32
C TYR A 75 10.25 8.14 -27.54
N SER A 76 9.17 8.76 -28.02
CA SER A 76 8.50 9.83 -27.28
C SER A 76 7.74 9.28 -26.07
N GLU A 77 7.44 10.14 -25.09
CA GLU A 77 6.62 9.78 -23.92
C GLU A 77 5.27 9.18 -24.32
N THR A 78 4.67 9.69 -25.40
CA THR A 78 3.41 9.22 -25.99
C THR A 78 3.51 7.86 -26.69
N GLN A 79 4.72 7.37 -26.97
CA GLN A 79 4.93 6.05 -27.57
C GLN A 79 5.10 4.94 -26.53
N ILE A 80 5.29 5.30 -25.26
CA ILE A 80 5.42 4.34 -24.17
C ILE A 80 4.12 3.54 -24.05
N SER A 81 4.25 2.23 -23.87
CA SER A 81 3.11 1.33 -23.68
C SER A 81 3.29 0.44 -22.46
N PHE A 82 2.19 0.25 -21.74
CA PHE A 82 2.08 -0.70 -20.62
C PHE A 82 1.32 -1.98 -21.03
N ALA A 83 1.22 -2.24 -22.34
CA ALA A 83 0.59 -3.46 -22.85
C ALA A 83 1.24 -4.70 -22.22
N SER A 84 0.40 -5.58 -21.67
CA SER A 84 0.80 -6.86 -21.10
C SER A 84 -0.39 -7.81 -21.11
N ASP A 85 -0.16 -9.11 -21.28
CA ASP A 85 -1.20 -10.14 -21.12
C ASP A 85 -1.78 -10.19 -19.70
N GLN A 86 -1.10 -9.58 -18.73
CA GLN A 86 -1.52 -9.51 -17.33
C GLN A 86 -2.37 -8.29 -17.01
N LEU A 87 -2.53 -7.36 -17.96
CA LEU A 87 -3.20 -6.09 -17.75
C LEU A 87 -4.31 -5.86 -18.78
N THR A 88 -5.35 -5.16 -18.35
CA THR A 88 -6.45 -4.75 -19.23
C THR A 88 -6.43 -3.25 -19.46
N GLY A 89 -6.69 -2.83 -20.71
CA GLY A 89 -6.83 -1.42 -21.07
C GLY A 89 -5.53 -0.69 -21.44
N TYR A 90 -4.44 -1.40 -21.75
CA TYR A 90 -3.15 -0.80 -22.15
C TYR A 90 -2.71 -1.16 -23.58
N GLY A 91 -3.66 -1.59 -24.41
CA GLY A 91 -3.40 -2.01 -25.79
C GLY A 91 -3.07 -3.49 -25.94
N THR A 92 -2.49 -3.84 -27.09
CA THR A 92 -2.12 -5.21 -27.45
C THR A 92 -0.61 -5.42 -27.24
N PRO A 93 -0.20 -6.42 -26.45
CA PRO A 93 1.21 -6.75 -26.28
C PRO A 93 1.90 -7.06 -27.60
N ASP A 94 3.22 -6.81 -27.67
CA ASP A 94 4.07 -7.00 -28.84
C ASP A 94 3.71 -6.15 -30.08
N SER A 95 2.85 -5.14 -29.93
CA SER A 95 2.51 -4.21 -31.02
C SER A 95 3.63 -3.21 -31.30
N ASN A 96 4.36 -2.80 -30.25
CA ASN A 96 5.60 -2.05 -30.37
C ASN A 96 6.59 -2.47 -29.26
N PRO A 97 7.21 -3.66 -29.38
CA PRO A 97 7.99 -4.29 -28.31
C PRO A 97 9.07 -3.40 -27.69
N ARG A 98 9.66 -2.48 -28.46
CA ARG A 98 10.73 -1.60 -28.00
C ARG A 98 10.24 -0.41 -27.17
N ALA A 99 8.96 -0.07 -27.27
CA ALA A 99 8.34 0.99 -26.47
C ALA A 99 7.46 0.43 -25.34
N GLU A 100 7.38 -0.89 -25.22
CA GLU A 100 6.62 -1.57 -24.18
C GLU A 100 7.45 -1.76 -22.91
N VAL A 101 6.93 -1.29 -21.77
CA VAL A 101 7.61 -1.33 -20.47
C VAL A 101 7.85 -2.77 -20.00
N PHE A 102 6.90 -3.66 -20.26
CA PHE A 102 6.96 -5.06 -19.83
C PHE A 102 7.65 -5.99 -20.83
N ASN A 103 8.01 -5.49 -22.00
CA ASN A 103 8.62 -6.30 -23.04
C ASN A 103 10.15 -6.30 -22.90
N ILE A 104 10.78 -7.46 -23.07
CA ILE A 104 12.24 -7.61 -22.96
C ILE A 104 13.02 -6.77 -23.99
N ALA A 105 12.42 -6.47 -25.15
CA ALA A 105 13.02 -5.61 -26.17
C ALA A 105 12.90 -4.11 -25.85
N GLY A 106 12.02 -3.74 -24.93
CA GLY A 106 11.77 -2.38 -24.47
C GLY A 106 12.28 -2.18 -23.05
N GLY A 107 11.35 -2.09 -22.10
CA GLY A 107 11.64 -1.82 -20.69
C GLY A 107 12.17 -3.01 -19.89
N GLY A 108 11.85 -4.24 -20.30
CA GLY A 108 12.29 -5.48 -19.67
C GLY A 108 11.81 -5.70 -18.24
N VAL A 109 10.77 -4.98 -17.80
CA VAL A 109 10.23 -5.12 -16.45
C VAL A 109 9.31 -6.33 -16.39
N SER A 110 9.53 -7.23 -15.44
CA SER A 110 8.53 -8.25 -15.13
C SER A 110 7.36 -7.60 -14.39
N TYR A 111 6.14 -7.77 -14.91
CA TYR A 111 4.95 -7.32 -14.19
C TYR A 111 4.83 -8.06 -12.85
N MET A 112 4.60 -7.30 -11.78
CA MET A 112 4.32 -7.82 -10.45
C MET A 112 2.84 -7.61 -10.18
N PRO A 113 1.99 -8.65 -10.19
CA PRO A 113 0.57 -8.48 -9.85
C PRO A 113 0.41 -8.06 -8.38
N PRO A 114 -0.74 -7.46 -8.03
CA PRO A 114 -1.04 -7.08 -6.65
C PRO A 114 -0.84 -8.24 -5.66
N PRO A 115 0.07 -8.10 -4.68
CA PRO A 115 0.24 -9.14 -3.68
C PRO A 115 -1.00 -9.28 -2.81
N ALA A 116 -1.31 -10.51 -2.40
CA ALA A 116 -2.40 -10.77 -1.48
C ALA A 116 -2.23 -9.94 -0.18
N ASN A 117 -3.33 -9.37 0.30
CA ASN A 117 -3.42 -8.53 1.50
C ASN A 117 -2.75 -7.14 1.38
N VAL A 118 -2.14 -6.78 0.23
CA VAL A 118 -1.60 -5.43 0.02
C VAL A 118 -2.69 -4.49 -0.48
N SER A 119 -3.45 -4.94 -1.47
CA SER A 119 -4.64 -4.28 -2.01
C SER A 119 -5.83 -5.25 -2.10
N ASP A 120 -6.94 -4.77 -2.64
CA ASP A 120 -8.14 -5.56 -2.95
C ASP A 120 -7.99 -6.54 -4.14
N GLY A 121 -6.81 -6.57 -4.78
CA GLY A 121 -6.54 -7.37 -5.98
C GLY A 121 -6.79 -6.65 -7.30
N SER A 122 -7.23 -5.38 -7.26
CA SER A 122 -7.31 -4.53 -8.45
C SER A 122 -5.94 -4.37 -9.10
N GLN A 123 -5.88 -4.46 -10.43
CA GLN A 123 -4.64 -4.32 -11.19
C GLN A 123 -3.94 -2.99 -10.91
N TRP A 124 -2.63 -2.94 -11.14
CA TRP A 124 -1.92 -1.67 -11.13
C TRP A 124 -2.35 -0.80 -12.30
N GLU A 125 -2.47 0.49 -12.04
CA GLU A 125 -2.96 1.46 -13.00
C GLU A 125 -1.81 2.37 -13.43
N PHE A 126 -1.74 2.66 -14.72
CA PHE A 126 -0.80 3.57 -15.33
C PHE A 126 -1.61 4.70 -15.93
N THR A 127 -1.32 5.92 -15.51
CA THR A 127 -2.07 7.10 -15.94
C THR A 127 -1.13 8.19 -16.41
N GLY A 128 -1.59 8.91 -17.42
CA GLY A 128 -1.03 10.17 -17.88
C GLY A 128 -2.02 11.31 -17.70
N SER A 129 -2.94 11.23 -16.71
CA SER A 129 -4.04 12.18 -16.53
C SER A 129 -3.99 12.99 -15.23
N THR A 130 -2.93 12.84 -14.42
CA THR A 130 -2.82 13.47 -13.11
C THR A 130 -1.49 14.21 -13.00
N ALA A 131 -1.49 15.41 -12.42
CA ALA A 131 -0.30 16.20 -12.11
C ALA A 131 0.07 16.01 -10.63
N ALA A 132 1.30 15.57 -10.35
CA ALA A 132 1.77 15.40 -8.98
C ALA A 132 2.32 16.72 -8.41
N PRO A 133 1.96 17.11 -7.17
CA PRO A 133 2.36 18.41 -6.62
C PRO A 133 3.87 18.67 -6.60
N GLY A 134 4.30 19.72 -7.28
CA GLY A 134 5.67 20.20 -7.43
C GLY A 134 6.58 19.27 -8.22
N VAL A 135 6.03 18.41 -9.08
CA VAL A 135 6.78 17.53 -9.98
C VAL A 135 6.47 17.99 -11.40
N GLY A 136 7.50 18.27 -12.20
CA GLY A 136 7.31 18.86 -13.52
C GLY A 136 6.57 20.20 -13.47
N ASP A 137 5.61 20.38 -14.38
CA ASP A 137 4.62 21.45 -14.45
C ASP A 137 3.32 20.99 -13.77
N ASP A 138 2.98 21.63 -12.65
CA ASP A 138 1.77 21.37 -11.86
C ASP A 138 0.45 21.48 -12.65
N ALA A 139 0.46 22.09 -13.83
CA ALA A 139 -0.70 22.22 -14.72
C ALA A 139 -0.79 21.11 -15.79
N THR A 140 0.26 20.29 -15.95
CA THR A 140 0.27 19.20 -16.94
C THR A 140 0.39 17.84 -16.27
N PRO A 141 -0.27 16.81 -16.82
CA PRO A 141 -0.24 15.51 -16.17
C PRO A 141 1.07 14.77 -16.44
N ASP A 142 1.55 14.11 -15.41
CA ASP A 142 2.72 13.24 -15.40
C ASP A 142 2.36 11.81 -15.80
N LEU A 143 3.36 11.05 -16.25
CA LEU A 143 3.23 9.61 -16.38
C LEU A 143 3.51 8.96 -15.03
N MET A 144 2.52 8.28 -14.44
CA MET A 144 2.67 7.66 -13.14
C MET A 144 2.07 6.25 -13.08
N VAL A 145 2.63 5.42 -12.19
CA VAL A 145 1.99 4.19 -11.73
C VAL A 145 1.18 4.49 -10.47
N VAL A 146 0.04 3.84 -10.35
CA VAL A 146 -0.87 3.88 -9.21
C VAL A 146 -1.13 2.45 -8.75
N PHE A 147 -1.06 2.26 -7.44
CA PHE A 147 -1.37 1.04 -6.71
C PHE A 147 -2.71 1.27 -6.00
N PRO A 148 -3.84 0.85 -6.61
CA PRO A 148 -5.15 1.16 -6.09
C PRO A 148 -5.50 0.36 -4.84
N HIS A 149 -6.40 0.90 -4.04
CA HIS A 149 -7.08 0.21 -2.94
C HIS A 149 -6.11 -0.54 -1.99
N ILE A 150 -4.95 0.06 -1.71
CA ILE A 150 -4.03 -0.50 -0.74
C ILE A 150 -4.60 -0.32 0.68
N SER A 151 -4.21 -1.19 1.61
CA SER A 151 -4.61 -1.01 3.00
C SER A 151 -4.02 0.28 3.60
N GLU A 152 -4.71 0.88 4.58
CA GLU A 152 -4.22 2.06 5.30
C GLU A 152 -2.83 1.82 5.91
N ALA A 153 -2.60 0.61 6.44
CA ALA A 153 -1.32 0.24 7.02
C ALA A 153 -0.18 0.33 5.99
N VAL A 154 -0.40 -0.18 4.77
CA VAL A 154 0.57 -0.09 3.67
C VAL A 154 0.70 1.37 3.20
N CYS A 155 -0.39 2.12 3.11
CA CYS A 155 -0.40 3.52 2.74
C CYS A 155 0.50 4.37 3.67
N ARG A 156 0.35 4.19 4.98
CA ARG A 156 1.18 4.88 5.99
C ARG A 156 2.64 4.44 5.92
N ALA A 157 2.91 3.15 5.74
CA ALA A 157 4.27 2.63 5.58
C ALA A 157 4.94 3.20 4.31
N TYR A 158 4.21 3.35 3.22
CA TYR A 158 4.67 3.97 1.98
C TYR A 158 4.93 5.47 2.16
N ASN A 159 4.01 6.19 2.79
CA ASN A 159 4.17 7.62 3.10
C ASN A 159 5.33 7.91 4.05
N LYS A 160 5.62 7.02 5.00
CA LYS A 160 6.82 7.13 5.83
C LYS A 160 8.09 7.18 4.98
N LYS A 161 8.16 6.44 3.87
CA LYS A 161 9.30 6.47 2.93
C LYS A 161 9.35 7.78 2.14
N ALA A 162 8.20 8.40 1.87
CA ALA A 162 8.11 9.75 1.29
C ALA A 162 8.40 10.89 2.31
N GLY A 163 8.69 10.54 3.57
CA GLY A 163 9.06 11.49 4.62
C GLY A 163 7.87 12.11 5.35
N TYR A 164 6.68 11.52 5.26
CA TYR A 164 5.52 11.92 6.07
C TYR A 164 5.61 11.32 7.48
N ASP A 165 5.01 12.01 8.45
CA ASP A 165 4.81 11.47 9.79
C ASP A 165 3.81 10.30 9.74
N PRO A 166 4.17 9.09 10.19
CA PRO A 166 3.24 7.95 10.24
C PRO A 166 1.96 8.20 11.06
N ALA A 167 2.03 9.09 12.06
CA ALA A 167 0.89 9.49 12.89
C ALA A 167 0.11 10.69 12.31
N GLY A 168 0.62 11.31 11.25
CA GLY A 168 0.00 12.45 10.59
C GLY A 168 -1.21 12.07 9.74
N SER A 169 -1.85 13.10 9.18
CA SER A 169 -2.86 12.94 8.14
C SER A 169 -2.22 12.38 6.86
N ILE A 170 -2.91 11.45 6.23
CA ILE A 170 -2.57 11.01 4.87
C ILE A 170 -2.97 12.14 3.90
N PRO A 171 -2.13 12.51 2.92
CA PRO A 171 -2.50 13.48 1.89
C PRO A 171 -3.81 13.09 1.23
N THR A 172 -4.65 14.06 0.91
CA THR A 172 -5.96 13.78 0.31
C THR A 172 -5.97 14.23 -1.14
N ASP A 173 -6.51 13.39 -2.00
CA ASP A 173 -6.86 13.78 -3.35
C ASP A 173 -8.39 13.81 -3.49
N SER A 174 -8.92 14.98 -3.80
CA SER A 174 -10.37 15.22 -3.88
C SER A 174 -10.76 15.49 -5.33
N GLY A 175 -11.81 14.84 -5.83
CA GLY A 175 -12.23 14.97 -7.23
C GLY A 175 -12.22 13.63 -7.95
N GLU A 176 -11.47 13.51 -9.05
CA GLU A 176 -11.38 12.28 -9.86
C GLU A 176 -10.48 11.19 -9.25
N CYS A 177 -9.88 11.44 -8.08
CA CYS A 177 -8.79 10.65 -7.51
C CYS A 177 -7.54 10.63 -8.39
N VAL A 178 -6.45 10.07 -7.86
CA VAL A 178 -5.15 10.01 -8.55
C VAL A 178 -5.19 9.22 -9.85
N TYR A 179 -6.19 8.34 -10.02
CA TYR A 179 -6.40 7.55 -11.22
C TYR A 179 -7.88 7.40 -11.55
N ASN A 180 -8.16 7.19 -12.85
CA ASN A 180 -9.48 6.84 -13.37
C ASN A 180 -9.32 5.75 -14.44
N THR A 181 -10.02 4.63 -14.30
CA THR A 181 -9.91 3.49 -15.23
C THR A 181 -10.38 3.81 -16.66
N ALA A 182 -11.18 4.88 -16.83
CA ALA A 182 -11.54 5.42 -18.15
C ALA A 182 -10.46 6.35 -18.76
N LYS A 183 -9.45 6.74 -17.96
CA LYS A 183 -8.31 7.59 -18.37
C LYS A 183 -6.98 6.85 -18.18
N ARG A 184 -6.97 5.53 -18.41
CA ARG A 184 -5.72 4.75 -18.47
C ARG A 184 -4.82 5.32 -19.56
N PHE A 185 -3.52 5.29 -19.32
CA PHE A 185 -2.57 5.78 -20.28
C PHE A 185 -2.59 4.93 -21.56
N ASP A 186 -2.92 5.57 -22.68
CA ASP A 186 -3.00 4.96 -24.01
C ASP A 186 -1.98 5.58 -24.99
N GLY A 187 -0.97 6.27 -24.45
CA GLY A 187 -0.05 7.10 -25.23
C GLY A 187 -0.47 8.58 -25.31
N THR A 188 -1.58 8.96 -24.69
CA THR A 188 -2.08 10.35 -24.71
C THR A 188 -2.02 10.99 -23.34
N PHE A 189 -1.63 12.27 -23.31
CA PHE A 189 -1.80 13.16 -22.16
C PHE A 189 -2.94 14.14 -22.47
N PRO A 190 -3.95 14.29 -21.61
CA PRO A 190 -5.03 15.22 -21.84
C PRO A 190 -4.50 16.66 -21.84
N SER A 191 -4.96 17.46 -22.80
CA SER A 191 -4.65 18.90 -22.90
C SER A 191 -5.51 19.77 -21.99
N SER A 192 -6.55 19.21 -21.37
CA SER A 192 -7.41 19.85 -20.38
C SER A 192 -8.07 18.79 -19.50
N GLY A 193 -8.50 19.18 -18.30
CA GLY A 193 -9.16 18.26 -17.36
C GLY A 193 -8.23 17.19 -16.79
N ALA A 194 -6.93 17.51 -16.70
CA ALA A 194 -6.01 16.77 -15.86
C ALA A 194 -6.42 16.91 -14.38
N ASN A 195 -6.30 15.84 -13.62
CA ASN A 195 -6.47 15.91 -12.17
C ASN A 195 -5.25 16.63 -11.58
N THR A 196 -5.49 17.67 -10.79
CA THR A 196 -4.44 18.40 -10.06
C THR A 196 -4.64 18.15 -8.58
N MET A 197 -3.73 17.42 -7.94
CA MET A 197 -3.88 17.09 -6.52
C MET A 197 -3.73 18.34 -5.65
N ASP A 198 -4.41 18.38 -4.49
CA ASP A 198 -4.32 19.51 -3.56
C ASP A 198 -2.95 19.54 -2.86
N ALA A 199 -2.02 20.31 -3.42
CA ALA A 199 -0.66 20.49 -2.94
C ALA A 199 -0.55 20.86 -1.45
N ASN A 200 -1.59 21.46 -0.85
CA ASN A 200 -1.59 21.84 0.57
C ASN A 200 -1.56 20.63 1.52
N THR A 201 -1.96 19.45 1.04
CA THR A 201 -1.96 18.22 1.83
C THR A 201 -0.68 17.39 1.64
N PHE A 202 0.19 17.81 0.73
CA PHE A 202 1.42 17.09 0.37
C PHE A 202 2.67 17.75 0.93
N ARG A 203 3.69 16.91 1.08
CA ARG A 203 5.07 17.37 1.18
C ARG A 203 5.62 17.53 -0.24
N VAL A 204 5.85 18.77 -0.65
CA VAL A 204 6.25 19.15 -2.02
C VAL A 204 7.78 19.27 -2.13
N PRO A 205 8.43 18.77 -3.21
CA PRO A 205 7.85 18.03 -4.33
C PRO A 205 7.40 16.62 -3.90
N ALA A 206 6.31 16.13 -4.50
CA ALA A 206 5.70 14.85 -4.19
C ALA A 206 5.81 13.86 -5.37
N PRO A 207 7.03 13.37 -5.71
CA PRO A 207 7.21 12.39 -6.80
C PRO A 207 6.59 11.03 -6.50
N PHE A 208 6.28 10.75 -5.24
CA PHE A 208 5.51 9.59 -4.81
C PHE A 208 4.87 9.88 -3.46
N ALA A 209 3.66 9.38 -3.28
CA ALA A 209 2.95 9.36 -2.01
C ALA A 209 1.84 8.32 -2.06
N CYS A 210 1.23 8.04 -0.92
CA CYS A 210 -0.08 7.44 -0.84
C CYS A 210 -1.10 8.51 -0.44
N VAL A 211 -2.21 8.53 -1.16
CA VAL A 211 -3.29 9.50 -1.00
C VAL A 211 -4.57 8.81 -0.59
N GLN A 212 -5.38 9.50 0.20
CA GLN A 212 -6.75 9.12 0.48
C GLN A 212 -7.67 9.76 -0.56
N CYS A 213 -8.52 8.96 -1.19
CA CYS A 213 -9.64 9.43 -2.02
C CYS A 213 -10.93 8.77 -1.55
N GLY A 214 -11.84 9.53 -0.93
CA GLY A 214 -12.99 8.96 -0.25
C GLY A 214 -12.57 8.02 0.89
N ASN A 215 -12.96 6.75 0.78
CA ASN A 215 -12.59 5.72 1.75
C ASN A 215 -11.41 4.84 1.30
N ASP A 216 -10.89 5.10 0.09
CA ASP A 216 -9.83 4.31 -0.52
C ASP A 216 -8.47 4.97 -0.35
N TYR A 217 -7.43 4.14 -0.26
CA TYR A 217 -6.04 4.59 -0.25
C TYR A 217 -5.34 4.11 -1.51
N ASN A 218 -4.68 5.04 -2.20
CA ASN A 218 -4.03 4.78 -3.48
C ASN A 218 -2.58 5.31 -3.41
N ALA A 219 -1.60 4.44 -3.59
CA ALA A 219 -0.20 4.87 -3.69
C ALA A 219 0.15 5.18 -5.14
N TYR A 220 0.91 6.24 -5.39
CA TYR A 220 1.42 6.56 -6.72
C TYR A 220 2.93 6.76 -6.72
N TYR A 221 3.50 6.72 -7.92
CA TYR A 221 4.87 7.07 -8.18
C TYR A 221 5.01 7.65 -9.59
N VAL A 222 5.61 8.83 -9.72
CA VAL A 222 5.87 9.50 -11.00
C VAL A 222 7.01 8.81 -11.75
N LEU A 223 6.68 8.23 -12.90
CA LEU A 223 7.62 7.57 -13.80
C LEU A 223 8.35 8.59 -14.67
N LEU A 224 7.61 9.49 -15.32
CA LEU A 224 8.13 10.61 -16.10
C LEU A 224 7.37 11.88 -15.74
N GLU A 225 8.12 12.95 -15.43
CA GLU A 225 7.59 14.28 -15.17
C GLU A 225 7.41 15.05 -16.48
N ARG A 226 6.42 15.94 -16.56
CA ARG A 226 6.14 16.74 -17.76
C ARG A 226 6.05 18.23 -17.48
#